data_AF-A0A976NZA1-F1
#
_entry.id   AF-A0A976NZA1-F1
#
_cell.length_a   1.000
_cell.length_b   1.000
_cell.length_c   1.000
_cell.angle_alpha   90.00
_cell.angle_beta   90.00
_cell.angle_gamma   90.00
#
_symmetry.space_group_name_H-M   'P 1'
#
loop_
_entity.id
_entity.type
_entity.pdbx_description
1 polymer ?
#
loop_
_entity_poly.entity_id
_entity_poly.type
_entity_poly.pdbx_seq_one_letter_code
_entity_poly.pdbx_strand_id
1 'polypeptide(L)' 'MGISGLLPVLKSITEAKSIETYQGHTLAIDGYCWLHRAAYTCSQEICLGQETDKFAIHNTMHQLKTLTNFDYADM' A
#
# COMPACT_ATOMS: atom_id res chain seq x y z
N MET A 1 -9.26 2.72 -9.11
CA MET A 1 -8.18 2.15 -9.97
C MET A 1 -7.95 3.12 -11.13
N GLY A 2 -6.69 3.34 -11.53
CA GLY A 2 -6.27 4.44 -12.42
C GLY A 2 -6.62 4.25 -13.91
N ILE A 3 -5.82 4.88 -14.77
CA ILE A 3 -6.05 4.92 -16.23
C ILE A 3 -5.75 3.54 -16.86
N SER A 4 -6.76 2.93 -17.48
CA SER A 4 -6.64 1.65 -18.17
C SER A 4 -5.59 1.68 -19.29
N GLY A 5 -4.69 0.69 -19.29
CA GLY A 5 -3.67 0.53 -20.34
C GLY A 5 -2.45 1.46 -20.24
N LEU A 6 -2.38 2.35 -19.24
CA LEU A 6 -1.28 3.32 -19.13
C LEU A 6 0.08 2.66 -18.80
N LEU A 7 0.12 1.76 -17.81
CA LEU A 7 1.39 1.16 -17.36
C LEU A 7 2.13 0.38 -18.47
N PRO A 8 1.46 -0.46 -19.30
CA PRO A 8 2.12 -1.08 -20.45
C PRO A 8 2.75 -0.10 -21.43
N VAL A 9 2.11 1.06 -21.69
CA VAL A 9 2.63 2.10 -22.58
C VAL A 9 3.87 2.78 -22.00
N LEU A 10 3.93 2.95 -20.68
CA LEU A 10 5.07 3.57 -19.98
C LEU A 10 6.21 2.60 -19.69
N LYS A 11 6.12 1.34 -20.11
CA LYS A 11 7.09 0.29 -19.75
C LYS A 11 8.54 0.65 -20.13
N SER A 12 8.76 1.32 -21.26
CA SER A 12 10.10 1.70 -21.72
C SER A 12 10.78 2.76 -20.86
N ILE A 13 10.02 3.47 -20.02
CA ILE A 13 10.52 4.52 -19.11
C ILE A 13 10.29 4.16 -17.63
N THR A 14 9.82 2.95 -17.34
CA THR A 14 9.57 2.49 -15.97
C THR A 14 10.80 1.77 -15.43
N GLU A 15 11.26 2.19 -14.25
CA GLU A 15 12.39 1.56 -13.55
C GLU A 15 11.89 0.83 -12.30
N ALA A 16 12.34 -0.41 -12.10
CA ALA A 16 12.15 -1.10 -10.82
C ALA A 16 13.14 -0.54 -9.80
N LYS A 17 12.66 -0.08 -8.65
CA LYS A 17 13.49 0.47 -7.56
C LYS A 17 13.19 -0.23 -6.24
N SER A 18 14.22 -0.34 -5.42
CA SER A 18 14.09 -0.79 -4.04
C SER A 18 13.66 0.38 -3.15
N ILE A 19 12.93 0.09 -2.06
CA ILE A 19 12.39 1.14 -1.18
C ILE A 19 13.48 1.95 -0.48
N GLU A 20 14.62 1.31 -0.21
CA GLU A 20 15.81 1.89 0.43
C GLU A 20 16.40 3.04 -0.40
N THR A 21 16.12 3.09 -1.71
CA THR A 21 16.54 4.22 -2.58
C THR A 21 15.91 5.55 -2.14
N TYR A 22 14.84 5.51 -1.35
CA TYR A 22 14.11 6.68 -0.87
C TYR A 22 14.36 6.99 0.61
N GLN A 23 15.37 6.38 1.25
CA GLN A 23 15.71 6.66 2.65
C GLN A 23 15.94 8.16 2.87
N GLY A 24 15.45 8.68 3.99
CA GLY A 24 15.54 10.11 4.32
C GLY A 24 14.64 11.04 3.49
N HIS A 25 13.78 10.48 2.62
CA HIS A 25 12.78 11.25 1.87
C HIS A 25 11.39 11.03 2.47
N THR A 26 10.52 12.04 2.32
CA THR A 26 9.10 11.88 2.62
C THR A 26 8.37 11.27 1.44
N LEU A 27 7.72 10.12 1.65
CA LEU A 27 6.91 9.42 0.65
C LEU A 27 5.41 9.61 0.91
N ALA A 28 4.65 9.92 -0.15
CA ALA A 28 3.20 9.93 -0.10
C ALA A 28 2.65 8.53 -0.44
N ILE A 29 1.66 8.07 0.32
CA ILE A 29 0.99 6.78 0.11
C ILE A 29 -0.46 7.03 -0.32
N ASP A 30 -0.89 6.39 -1.41
CA ASP A 30 -2.30 6.29 -1.74
C ASP A 30 -2.98 5.26 -0.82
N GLY A 31 -3.57 5.78 0.27
CA GLY A 31 -4.27 4.95 1.25
C GLY A 31 -5.49 4.22 0.70
N TYR A 32 -6.16 4.74 -0.33
CA TYR A 32 -7.35 4.10 -0.88
C TYR A 32 -6.99 2.82 -1.63
N CYS A 33 -5.85 2.80 -2.34
CA CYS A 33 -5.32 1.58 -2.94
C CYS A 33 -5.08 0.47 -1.91
N TRP A 34 -4.57 0.81 -0.72
CA TRP A 34 -4.36 -0.16 0.36
C TRP A 34 -5.67 -0.62 1.00
N LEU A 35 -6.59 0.30 1.28
CA LEU A 35 -7.91 -0.03 1.82
C LEU A 35 -8.72 -0.93 0.88
N HIS A 36 -8.70 -0.63 -0.42
CA HIS A 36 -9.34 -1.47 -1.43
C HIS A 36 -8.78 -2.90 -1.42
N ARG A 37 -7.45 -3.06 -1.28
CA ARG A 37 -6.84 -4.40 -1.15
C ARG A 37 -7.19 -5.07 0.18
N ALA A 38 -7.30 -4.31 1.26
CA ALA A 38 -7.65 -4.84 2.57
C ALA A 38 -9.12 -5.27 2.66
N ALA A 39 -10.03 -4.60 1.94
CA ALA A 39 -11.45 -4.95 1.90
C ALA A 39 -11.72 -6.40 1.42
N TYR A 40 -10.82 -7.00 0.63
CA TYR A 40 -10.95 -8.40 0.22
C TYR A 40 -10.88 -9.37 1.41
N THR A 41 -10.15 -9.04 2.48
CA THR A 41 -9.97 -9.92 3.64
C THR A 41 -11.15 -9.91 4.61
N CYS A 42 -12.04 -8.92 4.49
CA CYS A 42 -13.27 -8.77 5.28
C CYS A 42 -14.50 -8.51 4.40
N SER A 43 -14.48 -9.02 3.18
CA SER A 43 -15.55 -8.80 2.20
C SER A 43 -16.91 -9.31 2.69
N GLN A 44 -16.94 -10.40 3.43
CA GLN A 44 -18.16 -10.93 4.03
C GLN A 44 -18.74 -9.98 5.07
N GLU A 45 -17.93 -9.52 6.02
CA GLU A 45 -18.34 -8.61 7.08
C GLU A 45 -18.86 -7.31 6.48
N ILE A 46 -18.14 -6.76 5.49
CA ILE A 46 -18.56 -5.55 4.76
C ILE A 46 -19.93 -5.77 4.09
N CYS A 47 -20.10 -6.86 3.35
CA CYS A 47 -21.35 -7.16 2.64
C CYS A 47 -22.54 -7.42 3.58
N LEU A 48 -22.27 -7.91 4.78
CA LEU A 48 -23.29 -8.19 5.81
C LEU A 48 -23.49 -7.03 6.79
N GLY A 49 -22.77 -5.91 6.64
CA GLY A 49 -22.85 -4.75 7.54
C GLY A 49 -22.34 -5.05 8.96
N GLN A 50 -21.44 -6.02 9.10
CA GLN A 50 -20.84 -6.39 10.37
C GLN A 50 -19.62 -5.50 10.65
N GLU A 51 -19.48 -5.07 11.90
CA GLU A 51 -18.28 -4.34 12.32
C GLU A 51 -17.03 -5.22 12.18
N THR A 52 -15.95 -4.62 11.67
CA THR A 52 -14.68 -5.30 11.47
C THR A 52 -13.54 -4.29 11.56
N ASP A 53 -12.38 -4.69 12.07
CA ASP A 53 -11.14 -3.91 12.11
C ASP A 53 -10.06 -4.50 11.18
N LYS A 54 -10.40 -5.58 10.47
CA LYS A 54 -9.49 -6.35 9.61
C LYS A 54 -8.84 -5.50 8.52
N PHE A 55 -9.51 -4.46 8.05
CA PHE A 55 -8.96 -3.53 7.05
C PHE A 55 -7.73 -2.75 7.56
N ALA A 56 -7.70 -2.41 8.85
CA ALA A 56 -6.61 -1.65 9.45
C ALA A 56 -5.40 -2.55 9.72
N ILE A 57 -5.66 -3.77 10.20
CA ILE A 57 -4.63 -4.67 10.74
C ILE A 57 -3.86 -5.39 9.63
N HIS A 58 -4.54 -5.84 8.57
CA HIS A 58 -3.97 -6.90 7.74
C HIS A 58 -3.01 -6.42 6.64
N ASN A 59 -3.11 -5.17 6.16
CA ASN A 59 -2.29 -4.71 5.04
C ASN A 59 -1.66 -3.33 5.28
N THR A 60 -2.44 -2.38 5.79
CA THR A 60 -1.98 -1.00 6.00
C THR A 60 -0.90 -0.91 7.08
N MET A 61 -1.14 -1.50 8.26
CA MET A 61 -0.17 -1.43 9.37
C MET A 61 1.12 -2.21 9.11
N HIS A 62 1.04 -3.34 8.41
CA HIS A 62 2.25 -4.07 8.00
C HIS A 62 3.09 -3.21 7.05
N GLN A 63 2.48 -2.64 6.00
CA GLN A 63 3.22 -1.86 5.01
C GLN A 63 3.79 -0.57 5.63
N LEU A 64 3.04 0.09 6.52
CA LEU A 64 3.58 1.22 7.30
C LEU A 64 4.79 0.79 8.15
N LYS A 65 4.69 -0.30 8.91
CA LYS A 65 5.82 -0.79 9.72
C LYS A 65 7.04 -1.10 8.88
N THR A 66 6.85 -1.70 7.71
CA THR A 66 7.93 -1.93 6.76
C THR A 66 8.59 -0.60 6.39
N LEU A 67 7.81 0.39 5.92
CA LEU A 67 8.34 1.72 5.57
C LEU A 67 9.02 2.45 6.73
N THR A 68 8.43 2.43 7.93
CA THR A 68 8.98 3.14 9.10
C THR A 68 10.20 2.43 9.69
N ASN A 69 10.21 1.10 9.74
CA ASN A 69 11.37 0.35 10.26
C ASN A 69 12.60 0.55 9.38
N PHE A 70 12.42 0.86 8.09
CA PHE A 70 13.53 1.26 7.23
C PHE A 70 14.14 2.61 7.64
N ASP A 71 13.32 3.58 8.11
CA ASP A 71 13.84 4.88 8.55
C ASP A 71 14.50 4.83 9.95
N TYR A 72 14.12 3.88 10.83
CA TYR A 72 14.64 3.78 12.20
C TYR A 72 15.84 2.83 12.38
N ALA A 73 16.24 2.06 11.36
CA ALA A 73 17.31 1.08 11.49
C ALA A 73 18.73 1.67 11.63
N ASP A 74 18.91 2.98 11.35
CA ASP A 74 20.20 3.67 11.34
C ASP A 74 20.29 4.85 12.34
N MET A 75 19.42 4.91 13.36
CA MET A 75 19.50 5.88 14.48
C MET A 75 19.93 5.20 15.79
#